data_AF-A0A9C9G8S4-F1
#
_entry.id   AF-A0A9C9G8S4-F1
#
_cell.length_a   1.000
_cell.length_b   1.000
_cell.length_c   1.000
_cell.angle_alpha   90.00
_cell.angle_beta   90.00
_cell.angle_gamma   90.00
#
_symmetry.space_group_name_H-M   'P 1'
#
loop_
_entity.id
_entity.type
_entity.pdbx_description
1 polymer ?
#
loop_
_entity_poly.entity_id
_entity_poly.type
_entity_poly.pdbx_seq_one_letter_code
_entity_poly.pdbx_strand_id
1 'polypeptide(L)'
;MELLTKIFGVNDNGTYPYTYQAVVNILDEDDSIQVSYFADTICGLITFLKKRGEDPGRTKVFEIYRGQETLIPSRCYLGKDGLWYSRQELCYPMSSRYGEPGREGSCPFQGRSHSVV
;
A
#
# COMPACT_ATOMS: atom_id res chain seq x y z
N MET A 1 -13.00 -13.14 6.27
CA MET A 1 -12.16 -13.26 5.06
C MET A 1 -12.93 -13.03 3.75
N GLU A 2 -14.23 -13.35 3.63
CA GLU A 2 -15.02 -13.13 2.38
C GLU A 2 -15.37 -11.67 2.04
N LEU A 3 -15.31 -10.75 3.01
CA LEU A 3 -15.70 -9.35 2.79
C LEU A 3 -14.66 -8.61 1.93
N LEU A 4 -13.37 -8.89 2.14
CA LEU A 4 -12.28 -8.20 1.45
C LEU A 4 -12.21 -8.61 -0.03
N THR A 5 -12.46 -9.89 -0.33
CA THR A 5 -12.51 -10.41 -1.72
C THR A 5 -13.69 -9.87 -2.53
N LYS A 6 -14.77 -9.43 -1.88
CA LYS A 6 -15.95 -8.82 -2.55
C LYS A 6 -15.76 -7.34 -2.86
N ILE A 7 -14.98 -6.63 -2.06
CA ILE A 7 -14.80 -5.17 -2.19
C ILE A 7 -13.67 -4.86 -3.19
N PHE A 8 -12.67 -5.72 -3.30
CA PHE A 8 -11.46 -5.44 -4.05
C PHE A 8 -11.22 -6.49 -5.15
N GLY A 9 -11.23 -6.03 -6.41
CA GLY A 9 -11.33 -6.85 -7.61
C GLY A 9 -10.22 -7.88 -7.81
N VAL A 10 -10.50 -8.89 -8.63
CA VAL A 10 -9.55 -9.92 -9.08
C VAL A 10 -8.94 -9.49 -10.44
N ASN A 11 -7.61 -9.58 -10.64
CA ASN A 11 -6.96 -9.61 -11.99
C ASN A 11 -6.81 -11.09 -12.26
N ASP A 12 -7.46 -11.47 -13.32
CA ASP A 12 -7.10 -12.46 -14.29
C ASP A 12 -5.59 -12.60 -14.59
N ASN A 13 -4.76 -11.53 -14.59
CA ASN A 13 -3.31 -11.67 -14.91
C ASN A 13 -2.38 -12.04 -13.73
N GLY A 14 -2.84 -12.06 -12.48
CA GLY A 14 -2.07 -12.62 -11.36
C GLY A 14 -0.74 -11.95 -10.94
N THR A 15 -0.24 -10.92 -11.60
CA THR A 15 1.10 -10.35 -11.30
C THR A 15 1.13 -9.36 -10.13
N TYR A 16 0.04 -8.64 -9.86
CA TYR A 16 0.01 -7.58 -8.85
C TYR A 16 -1.10 -7.76 -7.81
N PRO A 17 -0.84 -7.45 -6.52
CA PRO A 17 -1.88 -7.37 -5.51
C PRO A 17 -2.92 -6.32 -5.87
N TYR A 18 -4.15 -6.56 -5.44
CA TYR A 18 -5.28 -5.68 -5.69
C TYR A 18 -5.62 -4.76 -4.58
N THR A 19 -5.17 -5.08 -3.38
CA THR A 19 -5.48 -4.32 -2.20
C THR A 19 -4.21 -4.11 -1.44
N TYR A 20 -4.05 -2.89 -0.99
CA TYR A 20 -3.05 -2.50 -0.02
C TYR A 20 -3.79 -2.10 1.24
N GLN A 21 -3.27 -2.53 2.38
CA GLN A 21 -3.79 -2.18 3.69
C GLN A 21 -2.72 -1.42 4.47
N ALA A 22 -3.09 -0.32 5.11
CA ALA A 22 -2.29 0.28 6.15
C ALA A 22 -2.95 0.01 7.49
N VAL A 23 -2.18 -0.50 8.45
CA VAL A 23 -2.58 -0.68 9.83
C VAL A 23 -1.84 0.34 10.66
N VAL A 24 -2.57 1.26 11.27
CA VAL A 24 -2.03 2.35 12.08
C VAL A 24 -2.34 2.07 13.55
N ASN A 25 -1.29 2.00 14.37
CA ASN A 25 -1.43 1.93 15.82
C ASN A 25 -1.78 3.33 16.36
N ILE A 26 -2.92 3.44 17.05
CA ILE A 26 -3.36 4.74 17.60
C ILE A 26 -2.59 5.08 18.88
N LEU A 27 -2.31 4.07 19.71
CA LEU A 27 -1.62 4.22 20.99
C LEU A 27 -0.17 3.73 20.87
N ASP A 28 0.76 4.46 21.48
CA ASP A 28 2.20 4.13 21.42
C ASP A 28 2.55 2.83 22.16
N GLU A 29 1.84 2.54 23.24
CA GLU A 29 2.17 1.44 24.17
C GLU A 29 1.16 0.28 24.11
N ASP A 30 0.13 0.40 23.26
CA ASP A 30 -0.96 -0.57 23.18
C ASP A 30 -1.35 -0.86 21.72
N ASP A 31 -0.91 -2.01 21.25
CA ASP A 31 -1.21 -2.54 19.92
C ASP A 31 -2.66 -3.02 19.77
N SER A 32 -3.50 -2.99 20.82
CA SER A 32 -4.89 -3.47 20.74
C SER A 32 -5.83 -2.52 19.99
N ILE A 33 -5.48 -1.24 19.87
CA ILE A 33 -6.29 -0.24 19.19
C ILE A 33 -5.62 0.18 17.87
N GLN A 34 -6.16 -0.36 16.78
CA GLN A 34 -5.62 -0.15 15.44
C GLN A 34 -6.72 0.34 14.49
N VAL A 35 -6.33 1.20 13.54
CA VAL A 35 -7.16 1.57 12.39
C VAL A 35 -6.58 0.94 11.14
N SER A 36 -7.45 0.34 10.33
CA SER A 36 -7.08 -0.16 9.01
C SER A 36 -7.63 0.76 7.91
N TYR A 37 -6.79 1.06 6.93
CA TYR A 37 -7.15 1.77 5.71
C TYR A 37 -6.85 0.88 4.50
N PHE A 38 -7.72 0.86 3.51
CA PHE A 38 -7.60 -0.01 2.33
C PHE A 38 -7.62 0.81 1.04
N ALA A 39 -6.79 0.44 0.06
CA ALA A 39 -6.79 1.05 -1.26
C ALA A 39 -6.39 0.07 -2.37
N ASP A 40 -6.83 0.32 -3.60
CA ASP A 40 -6.49 -0.52 -4.76
C ASP A 40 -5.04 -0.32 -5.25
N THR A 41 -4.42 0.79 -4.81
CA THR A 41 -3.09 1.20 -5.22
C THR A 41 -2.27 1.63 -4.02
N ILE A 42 -1.01 1.20 -3.98
CA ILE A 42 -0.06 1.61 -2.95
C ILE A 42 0.14 3.12 -2.96
N CYS A 43 0.22 3.75 -4.15
CA CYS A 43 0.42 5.19 -4.24
C CYS A 43 -0.81 5.97 -3.76
N GLY A 44 -2.03 5.46 -3.97
CA GLY A 44 -3.24 6.02 -3.37
C GLY A 44 -3.20 5.96 -1.85
N LEU A 45 -2.90 4.79 -1.29
CA LEU A 45 -2.79 4.57 0.15
C LEU A 45 -1.74 5.48 0.81
N ILE A 46 -0.51 5.47 0.31
CA ILE A 46 0.59 6.28 0.88
C ILE A 46 0.31 7.78 0.73
N THR A 47 -0.26 8.21 -0.40
CA THR A 47 -0.66 9.62 -0.58
C THR A 47 -1.71 10.03 0.44
N PHE A 48 -2.67 9.16 0.74
CA PHE A 48 -3.70 9.41 1.73
C PHE A 48 -3.12 9.52 3.15
N LEU A 49 -2.29 8.56 3.56
CA LEU A 49 -1.64 8.57 4.89
C LEU A 49 -0.79 9.84 5.07
N LYS A 50 0.01 10.19 4.05
CA LYS A 50 0.82 11.42 4.04
C LYS A 50 -0.03 12.67 4.19
N LYS A 51 -1.19 12.74 3.52
CA LYS A 51 -2.12 13.88 3.62
C LYS A 51 -2.80 13.98 4.98
N ARG A 52 -3.09 12.84 5.63
CA ARG A 52 -3.62 12.82 7.00
C ARG A 52 -2.58 13.13 8.06
N GLY A 53 -1.30 13.08 7.73
CA GLY A 53 -0.21 13.25 8.68
C GLY A 53 0.00 12.03 9.57
N GLU A 54 -0.37 10.83 9.09
CA GLU A 54 -0.14 9.59 9.82
C GLU A 54 1.37 9.34 9.97
N ASP A 55 1.78 8.88 11.16
CA ASP A 55 3.18 8.60 11.47
C ASP A 55 3.64 7.29 10.79
N PRO A 56 4.68 7.34 9.92
CA PRO A 56 5.31 6.13 9.39
C PRO A 56 5.73 5.12 10.45
N GLY A 57 6.21 5.57 11.61
CA GLY A 57 6.70 4.73 12.70
C GLY A 57 5.60 3.88 13.34
N ARG A 58 4.35 4.33 13.26
CA ARG A 58 3.16 3.64 13.80
C ARG A 58 2.39 2.86 12.74
N THR A 59 2.86 2.85 11.50
CA THR A 59 2.11 2.32 10.37
C THR A 59 2.79 1.14 9.72
N LYS A 60 2.07 0.01 9.66
CA LYS A 60 2.48 -1.18 8.89
C LYS A 60 1.67 -1.24 7.60
N VAL A 61 2.34 -1.48 6.47
CA VAL A 61 1.69 -1.57 5.16
C VAL A 61 1.77 -2.99 4.63
N PHE A 62 0.64 -3.52 4.19
CA PHE A 62 0.49 -4.87 3.66
C PHE A 62 -0.01 -4.83 2.23
N GLU A 63 0.39 -5.82 1.44
CA GLU A 63 -0.32 -6.21 0.22
C GLU A 63 -1.22 -7.41 0.52
N ILE A 64 -2.41 -7.41 -0.05
CA ILE A 64 -3.34 -8.53 0.02
C ILE A 64 -3.42 -9.14 -1.36
N TYR A 65 -2.96 -10.40 -1.46
CA TYR A 65 -2.95 -11.15 -2.71
C TYR A 65 -3.50 -12.55 -2.48
N ARG A 66 -4.56 -12.92 -3.20
CA ARG A 66 -5.24 -14.24 -3.07
C ARG A 66 -5.59 -14.60 -1.62
N GLY A 67 -6.04 -13.60 -0.84
CA GLY A 67 -6.39 -13.77 0.56
C GLY A 67 -5.20 -13.95 1.52
N GLN A 68 -3.97 -13.75 1.03
CA GLN A 68 -2.76 -13.72 1.84
C GLN A 68 -2.31 -12.29 2.04
N GLU A 69 -2.10 -11.91 3.31
CA GLU A 69 -1.51 -10.64 3.71
C GLU A 69 0.01 -10.78 3.77
N THR A 70 0.72 -9.93 3.04
CA THR A 70 2.19 -9.88 3.05
C THR A 70 2.64 -8.50 3.45
N LEU A 71 3.47 -8.42 4.49
CA LEU A 71 4.05 -7.15 4.93
C LEU A 71 4.97 -6.59 3.82
N ILE A 72 4.75 -5.34 3.46
CA ILE A 72 5.61 -4.62 2.52
C ILE A 72 6.81 -4.06 3.32
N PRO A 73 8.06 -4.31 2.90
CA PRO A 73 9.21 -3.70 3.53
C PRO A 73 9.13 -2.17 3.50
N SER A 74 9.37 -1.51 4.64
CA SER A 74 9.25 -0.05 4.76
C SER A 74 10.07 0.74 3.74
N ARG A 75 11.25 0.23 3.35
CA ARG A 75 12.10 0.79 2.28
C ARG A 75 11.40 0.93 0.92
N CYS A 76 10.26 0.27 0.71
CA CYS A 76 9.48 0.38 -0.53
C CYS A 76 8.57 1.61 -0.54
N TYR A 77 8.24 2.18 0.63
CA TYR A 77 7.31 3.31 0.75
C TYR A 77 7.81 4.46 1.62
N LEU A 78 8.97 4.30 2.28
CA LEU A 78 9.65 5.34 3.05
C LEU A 78 11.02 5.69 2.46
N GLY A 79 11.34 6.97 2.48
CA GLY A 79 12.67 7.50 2.22
C GLY A 79 13.69 7.10 3.28
N LYS A 80 14.97 7.41 3.01
CA LYS A 80 16.07 7.16 3.97
C LYS A 80 15.93 7.97 5.25
N ASP A 81 15.16 9.06 5.19
CA ASP A 81 14.76 9.91 6.32
C ASP A 81 13.59 9.35 7.12
N GLY A 82 13.02 8.20 6.72
CA GLY A 82 11.85 7.60 7.35
C GLY A 82 10.53 8.26 6.97
N LEU A 83 10.52 9.22 6.05
CA LEU A 83 9.32 9.92 5.61
C LEU A 83 8.63 9.19 4.45
N TRP A 84 7.31 9.35 4.34
CA TRP A 84 6.53 8.84 3.21
C TRP A 84 7.08 9.34 1.88
N TYR A 85 7.35 8.42 0.97
CA TYR A 85 7.65 8.75 -0.42
C TYR A 85 6.51 9.54 -1.06
N SER A 86 6.86 10.45 -1.96
CA SER A 86 5.91 11.02 -2.92
C SER A 86 5.43 9.95 -3.90
N ARG A 87 4.34 10.24 -4.60
CA ARG A 87 3.80 9.36 -5.64
C ARG A 87 4.85 8.97 -6.69
N GLN A 88 5.72 9.90 -7.09
CA GLN A 88 6.74 9.65 -8.11
C GLN A 88 7.85 8.75 -7.58
N GLU A 89 8.27 8.97 -6.32
CA GLU A 89 9.29 8.16 -5.66
C GLU A 89 8.84 6.72 -5.40
N LEU A 90 7.54 6.48 -5.20
CA LEU A 90 6.99 5.13 -4.98
C LEU A 90 7.10 4.21 -6.19
N CYS A 91 7.16 4.75 -7.41
CA CYS A 91 7.08 3.95 -8.63
C CYS A 91 8.24 2.95 -8.74
N TYR A 92 9.47 3.39 -8.52
CA TYR A 92 10.65 2.54 -8.69
C TYR A 92 10.78 1.43 -7.63
N PRO A 93 10.70 1.71 -6.32
CA PRO A 93 10.81 0.68 -5.28
C PRO A 93 9.69 -0.36 -5.34
N MET A 94 8.47 0.07 -5.70
CA MET A 94 7.33 -0.84 -5.80
C MET A 94 7.38 -1.70 -7.06
N SER A 95 7.69 -1.14 -8.22
CA SER A 95 7.82 -1.93 -9.46
C SER A 95 8.95 -2.97 -9.35
N SER A 96 10.09 -2.56 -8.81
CA SER A 96 11.25 -3.45 -8.58
C SER A 96 10.92 -4.65 -7.68
N ARG A 97 9.97 -4.52 -6.74
CA ARG A 97 9.53 -5.63 -5.88
C ARG A 97 8.88 -6.77 -6.68
N TYR A 98 8.25 -6.45 -7.80
CA TYR A 98 7.54 -7.43 -8.65
C TYR A 98 8.36 -7.86 -9.87
N GLY A 99 9.67 -7.56 -9.89
CA GLY A 99 10.58 -7.99 -10.96
C GLY A 99 10.44 -7.20 -12.26
N GLU A 100 9.64 -6.13 -12.30
CA GLU A 100 9.55 -5.24 -13.45
C GLU A 100 10.20 -3.89 -13.12
N PRO A 101 11.27 -3.47 -13.83
CA PRO A 101 11.73 -2.10 -13.70
C PRO A 101 10.63 -1.19 -14.22
N GLY A 102 10.07 -0.33 -13.36
CA GLY A 102 9.05 0.63 -13.76
C GLY A 102 9.51 1.40 -14.99
N ARG A 103 8.82 1.24 -16.12
CA ARG A 103 9.15 1.99 -17.33
C ARG A 103 8.47 3.35 -17.25
N GLU A 104 9.23 4.39 -17.53
CA GLU A 104 8.71 5.75 -17.64
C GLU A 104 7.54 5.77 -18.64
N GLY A 105 6.41 6.36 -18.25
CA GLY A 105 5.17 6.36 -19.04
C GLY A 105 4.30 5.10 -18.94
N SER A 106 4.69 4.08 -18.18
CA SER A 106 3.85 2.90 -17.90
C SER A 106 3.58 2.79 -16.39
N CYS A 107 2.32 2.61 -16.02
CA CYS A 107 1.94 2.36 -14.64
C CYS A 107 1.11 1.06 -14.59
N PRO A 108 1.58 0.00 -13.92
CA PRO A 108 0.82 -1.25 -13.80
C PRO A 108 -0.47 -1.08 -12.98
N PHE A 109 -0.60 0.07 -12.31
CA PHE A 109 -1.78 0.46 -11.54
C PHE A 109 -2.68 1.45 -12.29
N GLN A 110 -2.40 1.75 -13.56
CA GLN A 110 -3.22 2.65 -14.37
C GLN A 110 -4.64 2.09 -14.52
N GLY A 111 -5.65 2.94 -14.29
CA GLY A 111 -7.07 2.56 -14.35
C GLY A 111 -7.66 2.01 -13.05
N ARG A 112 -6.87 1.87 -11.99
CA ARG A 112 -7.38 1.47 -10.66
C ARG A 112 -7.91 2.67 -9.86
N SER A 113 -8.80 2.40 -8.91
CA SER A 113 -9.29 3.43 -8.01
C SER A 113 -8.17 3.94 -7.09
N HIS A 114 -8.23 5.23 -6.74
CA HIS A 114 -7.35 5.82 -5.72
C HIS A 114 -8.12 6.12 -4.42
N SER A 115 -9.36 5.67 -4.33
CA SER A 115 -10.15 5.81 -3.11
C SER A 115 -9.54 4.98 -1.98
N VAL A 116 -9.68 5.51 -0.77
CA VAL A 116 -9.30 4.82 0.46
C VAL A 116 -10.55 4.62 1.29
N VAL A 117 -10.72 3.41 1.81
CA VAL A 117 -11.81 3.01 2.72
C VAL A 117 -11.23 2.75 4.10
#